data_AF-A0A2T4S6G0-F1
#
_entry.id   AF-A0A2T4S6G0-F1
#
_cell.length_a   1.000
_cell.length_b   1.000
_cell.length_c   1.000
_cell.angle_alpha   90.00
_cell.angle_beta   90.00
_cell.angle_gamma   90.00
#
_symmetry.space_group_name_H-M   'P 1'
#
loop_
_entity.id
_entity.type
_entity.pdbx_description
1 polymer ?
#
loop_
_entity_poly.entity_id
_entity_poly.type
_entity_poly.pdbx_seq_one_letter_code
_entity_poly.pdbx_strand_id
1 'polypeptide(L)'
;GVVIANDVPGFVANRVGTHSMNDVMYRAEQQGFSIPEVDALTGKVIGRPKTGTYALTDLVGLDIAVSVINGLQQVPEEASYFKEAKLPQKLYEAGALGRKTKQGFYKKDTEKKQRLVFDPESGDYLPVEPPKLPILAEFNKDLKHNLDVIFETDDPAGQFLWETLRNNFYYAAQNVPKATKDFRDIDRALVWGFNWKLGPFQLWDLMGFNRVKTRMKD
;
A
#
# COMPACT_ATOMS: atom_id res chain seq x y z
N GLY A 1 -5.61 -15.86 15.44
CA GLY A 1 -7.05 -15.66 15.69
C GLY A 1 -7.84 -16.19 14.50
N VAL A 2 -9.18 -16.15 14.57
CA VAL A 2 -10.10 -16.53 13.48
C VAL A 2 -10.91 -15.30 13.08
N VAL A 3 -11.18 -15.14 11.78
CA VAL A 3 -12.02 -14.08 11.21
C VAL A 3 -13.15 -14.76 10.43
N ILE A 4 -14.39 -14.27 10.58
CA ILE A 4 -15.53 -14.76 9.82
C ILE A 4 -15.62 -13.94 8.53
N ALA A 5 -15.57 -14.63 7.39
CA ALA A 5 -15.64 -14.03 6.07
C ALA A 5 -16.80 -14.63 5.25
N ASN A 6 -17.43 -13.80 4.43
CA ASN A 6 -18.30 -14.26 3.37
C ASN A 6 -17.45 -14.82 2.22
N ASP A 7 -18.03 -15.72 1.43
CA ASP A 7 -17.39 -16.27 0.24
C ASP A 7 -17.49 -15.28 -0.92
N VAL A 8 -16.52 -14.36 -0.99
CA VAL A 8 -16.36 -13.37 -2.05
C VAL A 8 -14.92 -13.37 -2.57
N PRO A 9 -14.66 -12.96 -3.82
CA PRO A 9 -13.30 -12.90 -4.35
C PRO A 9 -12.33 -12.13 -3.44
N GLY A 10 -11.24 -12.80 -3.05
CA GLY A 10 -10.23 -12.24 -2.14
C GLY A 10 -10.61 -12.23 -0.65
N PHE A 11 -11.77 -12.77 -0.27
CA PHE A 11 -12.30 -12.79 1.09
C PHE A 11 -12.19 -11.41 1.76
N VAL A 12 -11.52 -11.32 2.92
CA VAL A 12 -11.32 -10.08 3.68
C VAL A 12 -9.90 -9.53 3.51
N ALA A 13 -8.88 -10.31 3.95
CA ALA A 13 -7.50 -9.82 4.02
C ALA A 13 -6.94 -9.47 2.63
N ASN A 14 -6.98 -10.43 1.68
CA ASN A 14 -6.42 -10.21 0.35
C ASN A 14 -7.16 -9.10 -0.38
N ARG A 15 -8.48 -9.03 -0.23
CA ARG A 15 -9.31 -7.97 -0.81
C ARG A 15 -8.88 -6.58 -0.37
N VAL A 16 -8.89 -6.30 0.95
CA VAL A 16 -8.61 -4.96 1.48
C VAL A 16 -7.10 -4.64 1.44
N GLY A 17 -6.25 -5.63 1.69
CA GLY A 17 -4.80 -5.48 1.68
C GLY A 17 -4.24 -5.23 0.28
N THR A 18 -4.67 -6.03 -0.71
CA THR A 18 -4.25 -5.83 -2.11
C THR A 18 -4.80 -4.53 -2.68
N HIS A 19 -6.03 -4.14 -2.34
CA HIS A 19 -6.55 -2.81 -2.71
C HIS A 19 -5.63 -1.69 -2.21
N SER A 20 -5.21 -1.76 -0.94
CA SER A 20 -4.31 -0.75 -0.35
C SER A 20 -2.97 -0.67 -1.09
N MET A 21 -2.39 -1.82 -1.46
CA MET A 21 -1.13 -1.85 -2.21
C MET A 21 -1.31 -1.33 -3.65
N ASN A 22 -2.40 -1.70 -4.30
CA ASN A 22 -2.72 -1.26 -5.66
C ASN A 22 -2.96 0.26 -5.72
N ASP A 23 -3.75 0.82 -4.81
CA ASP A 23 -4.03 2.26 -4.73
C ASP A 23 -2.74 3.07 -4.48
N VAL A 24 -1.86 2.59 -3.59
CA VAL A 24 -0.52 3.17 -3.37
C VAL A 24 0.29 3.22 -4.67
N MET A 25 0.44 2.09 -5.36
CA MET A 25 1.27 2.02 -6.56
C MET A 25 0.72 2.90 -7.67
N TYR A 26 -0.59 2.83 -7.91
CA TYR A 26 -1.27 3.66 -8.89
C TYR A 26 -1.06 5.15 -8.60
N ARG A 27 -1.33 5.60 -7.36
CA ARG A 27 -1.18 7.02 -6.98
C ARG A 27 0.27 7.48 -7.04
N ALA A 28 1.21 6.64 -6.61
CA ALA A 28 2.62 6.97 -6.65
C ALA A 28 3.08 7.28 -8.08
N GLU A 29 2.66 6.47 -9.05
CA GLU A 29 2.93 6.74 -10.46
C GLU A 29 2.28 8.04 -10.94
N GLN A 30 1.02 8.30 -10.58
CA GLN A 30 0.34 9.54 -10.99
C GLN A 30 0.99 10.80 -10.41
N GLN A 31 1.56 10.70 -9.21
CA GLN A 31 2.14 11.82 -8.47
C GLN A 31 3.68 11.88 -8.58
N GLY A 32 4.29 10.96 -9.32
CA GLY A 32 5.73 10.97 -9.60
C GLY A 32 6.62 10.57 -8.41
N PHE A 33 6.11 9.82 -7.43
CA PHE A 33 6.94 9.33 -6.32
C PHE A 33 7.80 8.14 -6.75
N SER A 34 9.08 8.19 -6.41
CA SER A 34 10.01 7.10 -6.66
C SER A 34 9.71 5.88 -5.78
N ILE A 35 10.17 4.70 -6.20
CA ILE A 35 10.02 3.45 -5.43
C ILE A 35 10.56 3.59 -3.98
N PRO A 36 11.77 4.14 -3.72
CA PRO A 36 12.27 4.30 -2.36
C PRO A 36 11.47 5.29 -1.50
N GLU A 37 10.95 6.36 -2.10
CA GLU A 37 10.09 7.33 -1.41
C GLU A 37 8.79 6.68 -0.94
N VAL A 38 8.13 5.93 -1.82
CA VAL A 38 6.90 5.21 -1.48
C VAL A 38 7.14 4.20 -0.37
N ASP A 39 8.24 3.44 -0.43
CA ASP A 39 8.56 2.47 0.63
C ASP A 39 8.82 3.14 1.99
N ALA A 40 9.43 4.33 2.00
CA ALA A 40 9.62 5.11 3.23
C ALA A 40 8.30 5.65 3.78
N LEU A 41 7.42 6.15 2.92
CA LEU A 41 6.12 6.71 3.28
C LEU A 41 5.10 5.63 3.70
N THR A 42 5.15 4.46 3.09
CA THR A 42 4.11 3.42 3.29
C THR A 42 4.53 2.29 4.22
N GLY A 43 5.58 2.50 5.01
CA GLY A 43 6.06 1.57 6.02
C GLY A 43 5.58 1.90 7.43
N LYS A 44 6.54 1.99 8.37
CA LYS A 44 6.26 2.17 9.80
C LYS A 44 5.49 3.45 10.13
N VAL A 45 5.68 4.51 9.34
CA VAL A 45 5.12 5.84 9.63
C VAL A 45 3.59 5.84 9.64
N ILE A 46 2.96 4.95 8.86
CA ILE A 46 1.51 4.69 8.84
C ILE A 46 1.13 3.34 9.46
N GLY A 47 2.00 2.76 10.28
CA GLY A 47 1.70 1.52 10.99
C GLY A 47 1.74 0.26 10.15
N ARG A 48 2.46 0.25 9.01
CA ARG A 48 2.66 -0.94 8.17
C ARG A 48 4.04 -1.58 8.40
N PRO A 49 4.32 -2.78 7.88
CA PRO A 49 5.65 -3.38 7.95
C PRO A 49 6.74 -2.44 7.41
N LYS A 50 7.92 -2.49 8.04
CA LYS A 50 9.08 -1.63 7.69
C LYS A 50 9.55 -1.76 6.24
N THR A 51 9.12 -2.82 5.57
CA THR A 51 9.50 -3.15 4.21
C THR A 51 8.94 -2.13 3.21
N GLY A 52 7.83 -1.44 3.51
CA GLY A 52 7.16 -0.59 2.53
C GLY A 52 6.36 -1.41 1.50
N THR A 53 5.81 -0.75 0.49
CA THR A 53 4.87 -1.37 -0.47
C THR A 53 5.59 -2.16 -1.57
N TYR A 54 6.58 -1.58 -2.23
CA TYR A 54 7.29 -2.19 -3.35
C TYR A 54 8.20 -3.33 -2.89
N ALA A 55 9.01 -3.12 -1.84
CA ALA A 55 9.87 -4.20 -1.35
C ALA A 55 9.09 -5.35 -0.69
N LEU A 56 7.87 -5.10 -0.20
CA LEU A 56 6.96 -6.15 0.24
C LEU A 56 6.41 -6.92 -0.96
N THR A 57 6.07 -6.23 -2.04
CA THR A 57 5.65 -6.86 -3.29
C THR A 57 6.76 -7.75 -3.86
N ASP A 58 8.02 -7.31 -3.83
CA ASP A 58 9.17 -8.15 -4.21
C ASP A 58 9.31 -9.38 -3.31
N LEU A 59 8.94 -9.29 -2.03
CA LEU A 59 8.99 -10.42 -1.10
C LEU A 59 7.89 -11.43 -1.39
N VAL A 60 6.66 -10.97 -1.67
CA VAL A 60 5.50 -11.82 -1.97
C VAL A 60 5.62 -12.44 -3.36
N GLY A 61 5.99 -11.63 -4.35
CA GLY A 61 5.97 -11.97 -5.77
C GLY A 61 5.01 -11.06 -6.53
N LEU A 62 5.53 -10.38 -7.55
CA LEU A 62 4.77 -9.43 -8.35
C LEU A 62 3.65 -10.10 -9.16
N ASP A 63 3.89 -11.31 -9.66
CA ASP A 63 2.89 -12.12 -10.35
C ASP A 63 1.70 -12.50 -9.47
N ILE A 64 1.93 -12.75 -8.17
CA ILE A 64 0.84 -13.02 -7.23
C ILE A 64 0.01 -11.75 -7.05
N ALA A 65 0.65 -10.60 -6.88
CA ALA A 65 -0.05 -9.31 -6.74
C ALA A 65 -0.88 -8.98 -7.99
N VAL A 66 -0.29 -9.11 -9.18
CA VAL A 66 -0.97 -8.88 -10.48
C VAL A 66 -2.12 -9.86 -10.67
N SER A 67 -1.93 -11.15 -10.35
CA SER A 67 -3.00 -12.16 -10.48
C SER A 67 -4.23 -11.82 -9.62
N VAL A 68 -4.02 -11.36 -8.37
CA VAL A 68 -5.11 -10.95 -7.49
C VAL A 68 -5.81 -9.69 -8.01
N ILE A 69 -5.05 -8.69 -8.47
CA ILE A 69 -5.60 -7.45 -9.04
C ILE A 69 -6.46 -7.77 -10.26
N ASN A 70 -5.92 -8.54 -11.22
CA ASN A 70 -6.63 -8.91 -12.44
C ASN A 70 -7.92 -9.69 -12.12
N GLY A 71 -7.85 -10.64 -11.18
CA GLY A 71 -9.02 -11.40 -10.74
C GLY A 71 -10.12 -10.51 -10.14
N LEU A 72 -9.74 -9.50 -9.37
CA LEU A 72 -10.68 -8.52 -8.80
C LEU A 72 -11.23 -7.56 -9.86
N GLN A 73 -10.46 -7.19 -10.86
CA GLN A 73 -10.94 -6.34 -11.96
C GLN A 73 -11.96 -7.04 -12.87
N GLN A 74 -11.95 -8.38 -12.95
CA GLN A 74 -12.99 -9.13 -13.68
C GLN A 74 -14.36 -9.11 -12.98
N VAL A 75 -14.41 -8.64 -11.72
CA VAL A 75 -15.66 -8.48 -10.97
C VAL A 75 -16.19 -7.06 -11.23
N PRO A 76 -17.33 -6.87 -11.93
CA PRO A 76 -17.76 -5.55 -12.41
C PRO A 76 -17.88 -4.50 -11.32
N GLU A 77 -18.38 -4.86 -10.13
CA GLU A 77 -18.52 -3.92 -9.02
C GLU A 77 -17.20 -3.63 -8.28
N GLU A 78 -16.12 -4.33 -8.61
CA GLU A 78 -14.79 -4.12 -8.04
C GLU A 78 -13.85 -3.36 -8.97
N ALA A 79 -14.09 -3.42 -10.28
CA ALA A 79 -13.20 -2.88 -11.31
C ALA A 79 -12.80 -1.41 -11.08
N SER A 80 -13.68 -0.58 -10.52
CA SER A 80 -13.38 0.83 -10.25
C SER A 80 -12.41 1.06 -9.08
N TYR A 81 -12.24 0.07 -8.19
CA TYR A 81 -11.36 0.12 -7.02
C TYR A 81 -9.94 -0.37 -7.30
N PHE A 82 -9.74 -1.14 -8.38
CA PHE A 82 -8.45 -1.72 -8.74
C PHE A 82 -7.98 -1.10 -10.05
N LYS A 83 -7.00 -0.20 -9.97
CA LYS A 83 -6.47 0.53 -11.12
C LYS A 83 -5.14 -0.06 -11.55
N GLU A 84 -4.93 -0.17 -12.84
CA GLU A 84 -3.65 -0.65 -13.37
C GLU A 84 -2.57 0.41 -13.20
N ALA A 85 -1.44 -0.02 -12.65
CA ALA A 85 -0.21 0.76 -12.51
C ALA A 85 0.79 0.23 -13.56
N LYS A 86 1.39 1.13 -14.34
CA LYS A 86 2.22 0.81 -15.51
C LYS A 86 3.53 0.13 -15.12
N LEU A 87 4.13 0.54 -14.02
CA LEU A 87 5.43 0.06 -13.57
C LEU A 87 5.38 -1.39 -13.08
N PRO A 88 4.43 -1.80 -12.21
CA PRO A 88 4.18 -3.22 -11.93
C PRO A 88 3.99 -4.06 -13.19
N GLN A 89 3.19 -3.59 -14.16
CA GLN A 89 2.96 -4.32 -15.40
C GLN A 89 4.24 -4.48 -16.25
N LYS A 90 5.03 -3.40 -16.41
CA LYS A 90 6.32 -3.42 -17.13
C LYS A 90 7.28 -4.44 -16.54
N LEU A 91 7.40 -4.50 -15.21
CA LEU A 91 8.27 -5.46 -14.53
C LEU A 91 7.74 -6.90 -14.64
N TYR A 92 6.42 -7.08 -14.58
CA TYR A 92 5.79 -8.38 -14.78
C TYR A 92 6.08 -8.95 -16.18
N GLU A 93 5.90 -8.14 -17.22
CA GLU A 93 6.18 -8.51 -18.62
C GLU A 93 7.67 -8.81 -18.86
N ALA A 94 8.56 -8.11 -18.16
CA ALA A 94 10.00 -8.36 -18.19
C ALA A 94 10.45 -9.60 -17.36
N GLY A 95 9.52 -10.31 -16.72
CA GLY A 95 9.83 -11.44 -15.84
C GLY A 95 10.56 -11.05 -14.54
N ALA A 96 10.53 -9.77 -14.18
CA ALA A 96 11.10 -9.24 -12.95
C ALA A 96 10.08 -9.37 -11.80
N LEU A 97 9.89 -10.60 -11.34
CA LEU A 97 8.83 -10.98 -10.39
C LEU A 97 9.18 -10.79 -8.90
N GLY A 98 10.28 -10.12 -8.58
CA GLY A 98 10.75 -9.89 -7.21
C GLY A 98 11.88 -10.83 -6.78
N ARG A 99 11.93 -11.15 -5.48
CA ARG A 99 13.06 -11.89 -4.88
C ARG A 99 13.24 -13.29 -5.47
N LYS A 100 12.16 -13.95 -5.87
CA LYS A 100 12.21 -15.30 -6.46
C LYS A 100 12.91 -15.35 -7.82
N THR A 101 12.87 -14.25 -8.58
CA THR A 101 13.58 -14.08 -9.85
C THR A 101 14.85 -13.24 -9.68
N LYS A 102 15.25 -12.93 -8.44
CA LYS A 102 16.39 -12.08 -8.07
C LYS A 102 16.31 -10.62 -8.55
N GLN A 103 15.21 -10.24 -9.18
CA GLN A 103 14.95 -8.90 -9.72
C GLN A 103 13.45 -8.61 -9.73
N GLY A 104 13.07 -7.42 -9.28
CA GLY A 104 11.71 -6.85 -9.28
C GLY A 104 11.79 -5.33 -9.21
N PHE A 105 11.07 -4.69 -8.29
CA PHE A 105 11.29 -3.25 -8.02
C PHE A 105 12.71 -2.99 -7.53
N TYR A 106 13.29 -3.97 -6.84
CA TYR A 106 14.67 -3.96 -6.40
C TYR A 106 15.45 -5.17 -6.95
N LYS A 107 16.76 -4.98 -7.03
CA LYS A 107 17.73 -6.02 -7.38
C LYS A 107 18.89 -5.97 -6.40
N LYS A 108 19.50 -7.11 -6.11
CA LYS A 108 20.74 -7.18 -5.34
C LYS A 108 21.92 -7.28 -6.29
N ASP A 109 22.84 -6.32 -6.19
CA ASP A 109 24.16 -6.40 -6.82
C ASP A 109 25.07 -7.21 -5.90
N THR A 110 25.38 -8.44 -6.31
CA THR A 110 26.20 -9.36 -5.51
C THR A 110 27.68 -9.00 -5.52
N GLU A 111 28.16 -8.33 -6.57
CA GLU A 111 29.57 -7.96 -6.72
C GLU A 111 29.89 -6.76 -5.82
N LYS A 112 29.10 -5.69 -5.94
CA LYS A 112 29.25 -4.47 -5.14
C LYS A 112 28.56 -4.54 -3.78
N LYS A 113 27.91 -5.67 -3.47
CA LYS A 113 27.15 -5.92 -2.22
C LYS A 113 26.14 -4.83 -1.89
N GLN A 114 25.51 -4.25 -2.92
CA GLN A 114 24.56 -3.15 -2.77
C GLN A 114 23.15 -3.51 -3.24
N ARG A 115 22.17 -2.72 -2.82
CA ARG A 115 20.80 -2.80 -3.33
C ARG A 115 20.64 -1.79 -4.45
N LEU A 116 20.05 -2.22 -5.55
CA LEU A 116 19.64 -1.38 -6.67
C LEU A 116 18.12 -1.30 -6.72
N VAL A 117 17.61 -0.21 -7.28
CA VAL A 117 16.19 0.03 -7.53
C VAL A 117 15.97 0.23 -9.02
N PHE A 118 14.86 -0.28 -9.54
CA PHE A 118 14.50 -0.10 -10.93
C PHE A 118 14.13 1.36 -11.19
N ASP A 119 14.72 1.94 -12.23
CA ASP A 119 14.37 3.28 -12.70
C ASP A 119 13.49 3.16 -13.96
N PRO A 120 12.22 3.59 -13.91
CA PRO A 120 11.30 3.47 -15.03
C PRO A 120 11.72 4.25 -16.27
N GLU A 121 12.45 5.37 -16.09
CA GLU A 121 12.87 6.28 -17.15
C GLU A 121 14.00 5.67 -18.00
N SER A 122 15.09 5.24 -17.37
CA SER A 122 16.19 4.57 -18.07
C SER A 122 15.87 3.11 -18.43
N GLY A 123 14.99 2.45 -17.66
CA GLY A 123 14.76 1.01 -17.76
C GLY A 123 15.85 0.14 -17.12
N ASP A 124 16.80 0.76 -16.42
CA ASP A 124 17.91 0.11 -15.74
C ASP A 124 17.75 0.11 -14.22
N TYR A 125 18.65 -0.61 -13.53
CA TYR A 125 18.72 -0.61 -12.07
C TYR A 125 19.81 0.34 -11.58
N LEU A 126 19.42 1.35 -10.80
CA LEU A 126 20.32 2.36 -10.23
C LEU A 126 20.58 2.11 -8.74
N PRO A 127 21.70 2.61 -8.17
CA PRO A 127 21.90 2.62 -6.72
C PRO A 127 20.73 3.31 -6.00
N VAL A 128 20.31 2.74 -4.87
CA VAL A 128 19.21 3.34 -4.07
C VAL A 128 19.69 4.63 -3.43
N GLU A 129 19.09 5.76 -3.80
CA GLU A 129 19.25 7.01 -3.07
C GLU A 129 18.29 7.10 -1.87
N PRO A 130 18.71 7.68 -0.74
CA PRO A 130 17.81 7.97 0.37
C PRO A 130 16.71 8.97 -0.05
N PRO A 131 15.44 8.72 0.30
CA PRO A 131 14.34 9.67 0.07
C PRO A 131 14.61 11.05 0.69
N LYS A 132 14.36 12.11 -0.07
CA LYS A 132 14.59 13.51 0.35
C LYS A 132 13.26 14.25 0.55
N LEU A 133 12.30 13.62 1.22
CA LEU A 133 10.98 14.18 1.48
C LEU A 133 10.97 14.92 2.82
N PRO A 134 10.67 16.23 2.86
CA PRO A 134 10.65 17.02 4.11
C PRO A 134 9.76 16.42 5.20
N ILE A 135 8.58 15.93 4.83
CA ILE A 135 7.62 15.34 5.78
C ILE A 135 8.18 14.15 6.57
N LEU A 136 9.19 13.44 6.04
CA LEU A 136 9.78 12.30 6.76
C LEU A 136 10.48 12.74 8.06
N ALA A 137 10.93 14.01 8.15
CA ALA A 137 11.53 14.55 9.36
C ALA A 137 10.50 14.85 10.48
N GLU A 138 9.23 15.04 10.11
CA GLU A 138 8.12 15.30 11.04
C GLU A 138 7.62 14.01 11.73
N PHE A 139 7.90 12.86 11.12
CA PHE A 139 7.43 11.57 11.61
C PHE A 139 8.31 10.99 12.72
N ASN A 140 7.65 10.36 13.70
CA ASN A 140 8.31 9.71 14.82
C ASN A 140 7.67 8.34 15.13
N LYS A 141 7.96 7.77 16.32
CA LYS A 141 7.49 6.43 16.72
C LYS A 141 6.01 6.42 17.14
N ASP A 142 5.43 7.57 17.46
CA ASP A 142 4.02 7.72 17.76
C ASP A 142 3.22 7.74 16.46
N LEU A 143 2.42 6.68 16.27
CA LEU A 143 1.59 6.54 15.10
C LEU A 143 0.48 7.60 15.06
N LYS A 144 -0.08 7.98 16.22
CA LYS A 144 -1.13 8.99 16.25
C LYS A 144 -0.59 10.33 15.77
N HIS A 145 0.57 10.75 16.30
CA HIS A 145 1.27 11.96 15.84
C HIS A 145 1.48 11.96 14.34
N ASN A 146 2.01 10.87 13.77
CA ASN A 146 2.26 10.80 12.33
C ASN A 146 0.98 10.94 11.51
N LEU A 147 -0.12 10.31 11.95
CA LEU A 147 -1.42 10.41 11.29
C LEU A 147 -2.00 11.82 11.39
N ASP A 148 -1.78 12.53 12.50
CA ASP A 148 -2.17 13.93 12.65
C ASP A 148 -1.38 14.83 11.70
N VAL A 149 -0.06 14.64 11.58
CA VAL A 149 0.80 15.34 10.60
C VAL A 149 0.29 15.11 9.18
N ILE A 150 0.03 13.85 8.79
CA ILE A 150 -0.52 13.49 7.47
C ILE A 150 -1.87 14.19 7.25
N PHE A 151 -2.69 14.29 8.29
CA PHE A 151 -4.01 14.88 8.17
C PHE A 151 -3.97 16.42 8.05
N GLU A 152 -3.00 17.11 8.64
CA GLU A 152 -3.03 18.57 8.71
C GLU A 152 -2.14 19.26 7.69
N THR A 153 -1.26 18.51 7.04
CA THR A 153 -0.25 19.06 6.13
C THR A 153 -0.77 19.36 4.72
N ASP A 154 -0.21 20.39 4.09
CA ASP A 154 -0.34 20.67 2.66
C ASP A 154 0.85 20.10 1.84
N ASP A 155 1.78 19.38 2.48
CA ASP A 155 2.90 18.74 1.81
C ASP A 155 2.41 17.68 0.80
N PRO A 156 2.96 17.62 -0.43
CA PRO A 156 2.53 16.66 -1.45
C PRO A 156 2.61 15.19 -0.99
N ALA A 157 3.65 14.79 -0.25
CA ALA A 157 3.79 13.42 0.26
C ALA A 157 2.80 13.14 1.40
N GLY A 158 2.46 14.17 2.18
CA GLY A 158 1.36 14.09 3.15
C GLY A 158 0.00 13.90 2.50
N GLN A 159 -0.30 14.66 1.44
CA GLN A 159 -1.53 14.52 0.66
C GLN A 159 -1.62 13.13 0.01
N PHE A 160 -0.53 12.63 -0.58
CA PHE A 160 -0.43 11.25 -1.07
C PHE A 160 -0.80 10.20 -0.02
N LEU A 161 -0.25 10.33 1.19
CA LEU A 161 -0.53 9.42 2.30
C LEU A 161 -1.98 9.52 2.77
N TRP A 162 -2.51 10.74 2.89
CA TRP A 162 -3.90 10.97 3.24
C TRP A 162 -4.85 10.33 2.22
N GLU A 163 -4.62 10.55 0.93
CA GLU A 163 -5.45 9.98 -0.14
C GLU A 163 -5.46 8.46 -0.10
N THR A 164 -4.30 7.83 0.12
CA THR A 164 -4.15 6.38 0.25
C THR A 164 -4.92 5.85 1.46
N LEU A 165 -4.77 6.49 2.63
CA LEU A 165 -5.47 6.10 3.85
C LEU A 165 -6.98 6.27 3.69
N ARG A 166 -7.41 7.41 3.16
CA ARG A 166 -8.81 7.71 2.85
C ARG A 166 -9.43 6.64 1.97
N ASN A 167 -8.75 6.29 0.88
CA ASN A 167 -9.23 5.25 -0.04
C ASN A 167 -9.30 3.88 0.62
N ASN A 168 -8.32 3.54 1.45
CA ASN A 168 -8.34 2.30 2.21
C ASN A 168 -9.51 2.26 3.21
N PHE A 169 -9.80 3.36 3.92
CA PHE A 169 -10.94 3.46 4.83
C PHE A 169 -12.26 3.32 4.10
N TYR A 170 -12.41 4.02 2.97
CA TYR A 170 -13.61 3.94 2.15
C TYR A 170 -13.85 2.52 1.64
N TYR A 171 -12.83 1.89 1.06
CA TYR A 171 -12.95 0.52 0.54
C TYR A 171 -13.19 -0.51 1.64
N ALA A 172 -12.55 -0.36 2.80
CA ALA A 172 -12.83 -1.20 3.97
C ALA A 172 -14.29 -1.06 4.42
N ALA A 173 -14.84 0.16 4.43
CA ALA A 173 -16.25 0.40 4.76
C ALA A 173 -17.21 -0.22 3.75
N GLN A 174 -16.93 -0.15 2.45
CA GLN A 174 -17.74 -0.82 1.41
C GLN A 174 -17.75 -2.35 1.56
N ASN A 175 -16.69 -2.89 2.17
CA ASN A 175 -16.58 -4.33 2.44
C ASN A 175 -17.36 -4.80 3.67
N VAL A 176 -18.08 -3.89 4.34
CA VAL A 176 -19.10 -4.19 5.35
C VAL A 176 -20.48 -3.87 4.75
N PRO A 177 -21.39 -4.85 4.56
CA PRO A 177 -21.31 -6.24 4.99
C PRO A 177 -20.72 -7.20 3.91
N LYS A 178 -20.22 -6.70 2.78
CA LYS A 178 -19.89 -7.52 1.59
C LYS A 178 -18.92 -8.67 1.90
N ALA A 179 -17.74 -8.38 2.45
CA ALA A 179 -16.73 -9.38 2.77
C ALA A 179 -16.91 -9.96 4.19
N THR A 180 -17.45 -9.17 5.11
CA THR A 180 -17.80 -9.61 6.47
C THR A 180 -18.84 -8.69 7.08
N LYS A 181 -19.65 -9.21 8.01
CA LYS A 181 -20.68 -8.44 8.73
C LYS A 181 -20.11 -7.57 9.86
N ASP A 182 -18.90 -7.87 10.34
CA ASP A 182 -18.27 -7.19 11.47
C ASP A 182 -17.04 -6.41 11.01
N PHE A 183 -17.04 -5.09 11.17
CA PHE A 183 -15.89 -4.25 10.79
C PHE A 183 -14.60 -4.64 11.52
N ARG A 184 -14.70 -5.19 12.74
CA ARG A 184 -13.55 -5.64 13.54
C ARG A 184 -12.81 -6.80 12.88
N ASP A 185 -13.52 -7.58 12.07
CA ASP A 185 -12.92 -8.70 11.34
C ASP A 185 -12.04 -8.22 10.19
N ILE A 186 -12.34 -7.06 9.59
CA ILE A 186 -11.46 -6.40 8.63
C ILE A 186 -10.16 -5.94 9.32
N ASP A 187 -10.27 -5.32 10.50
CA ASP A 187 -9.07 -4.89 11.24
C ASP A 187 -8.19 -6.08 11.61
N ARG A 188 -8.79 -7.13 12.20
CA ARG A 188 -8.09 -8.37 12.58
C ARG A 188 -7.42 -9.03 11.39
N ALA A 189 -8.11 -9.08 10.24
CA ALA A 189 -7.57 -9.67 9.02
C ALA A 189 -6.30 -8.96 8.55
N LEU A 190 -6.24 -7.64 8.63
CA LEU A 190 -5.07 -6.87 8.21
C LEU A 190 -3.96 -6.85 9.27
N VAL A 191 -4.31 -6.80 10.55
CA VAL A 191 -3.34 -6.89 11.64
C VAL A 191 -2.66 -8.26 11.65
N TRP A 192 -3.41 -9.35 11.52
CA TRP A 192 -2.86 -10.72 11.59
C TRP A 192 -2.32 -11.22 10.25
N GLY A 193 -2.95 -10.86 9.13
CA GLY A 193 -2.59 -11.34 7.80
C GLY A 193 -1.57 -10.48 7.07
N PHE A 194 -1.63 -9.15 7.23
CA PHE A 194 -0.74 -8.20 6.56
C PHE A 194 0.27 -7.56 7.52
N ASN A 195 0.25 -7.95 8.81
CA ASN A 195 1.14 -7.46 9.85
C ASN A 195 1.08 -5.93 10.00
N TRP A 196 -0.12 -5.36 9.86
CA TRP A 196 -0.37 -3.95 10.19
C TRP A 196 -0.43 -3.79 11.71
N LYS A 197 0.03 -2.64 12.21
CA LYS A 197 -0.05 -2.30 13.64
C LYS A 197 -1.50 -2.10 14.08
N LEU A 198 -2.31 -1.47 13.23
CA LEU A 198 -3.73 -1.23 13.40
C LEU A 198 -4.44 -1.41 12.05
N GLY A 199 -5.67 -1.92 12.09
CA GLY A 199 -6.52 -2.04 10.92
C GLY A 199 -7.15 -0.72 10.48
N PRO A 200 -7.87 -0.69 9.33
CA PRO A 200 -8.44 0.52 8.75
C PRO A 200 -9.38 1.26 9.70
N PHE A 201 -10.26 0.56 10.41
CA PHE A 201 -11.22 1.21 11.31
C PHE A 201 -10.55 1.66 12.61
N GLN A 202 -9.55 0.92 13.09
CA GLN A 202 -8.71 1.37 14.21
C GLN A 202 -7.90 2.63 13.88
N LEU A 203 -7.34 2.72 12.66
CA LEU A 203 -6.63 3.92 12.20
C LEU A 203 -7.60 5.10 12.05
N TRP A 204 -8.77 4.88 11.46
CA TRP A 204 -9.82 5.89 11.36
C TRP A 204 -10.20 6.44 12.75
N ASP A 205 -10.45 5.56 13.72
CA ASP A 205 -10.80 5.98 15.08
C ASP A 205 -9.64 6.73 15.76
N LEU A 206 -8.40 6.27 15.59
CA LEU A 206 -7.20 6.93 16.13
C LEU A 206 -7.00 8.37 15.60
N MET A 207 -7.40 8.62 14.35
CA MET A 207 -7.39 9.95 13.70
C MET A 207 -8.58 10.84 14.11
N GLY A 208 -9.58 10.25 14.78
CA GLY A 208 -10.85 10.87 15.13
C GLY A 208 -11.91 10.60 14.07
N PHE A 209 -12.88 9.73 14.39
CA PHE A 209 -13.92 9.27 13.46
C PHE A 209 -14.64 10.42 12.73
N ASN A 210 -15.16 11.40 13.48
CA ASN A 210 -15.89 12.53 12.91
C ASN A 210 -14.99 13.46 12.08
N ARG A 211 -13.73 13.65 12.52
CA ARG A 211 -12.74 14.49 11.81
C ARG A 211 -12.44 13.91 10.43
N VAL A 212 -12.14 12.61 10.36
CA VAL A 212 -11.92 11.89 9.10
C VAL A 212 -13.20 11.90 8.25
N LYS A 213 -14.36 11.55 8.83
CA LYS A 213 -15.63 11.50 8.11
C LYS A 213 -16.00 12.83 7.45
N THR A 214 -15.72 13.95 8.11
CA THR A 214 -15.96 15.28 7.54
C THR A 214 -15.05 15.54 6.35
N ARG A 215 -13.73 15.37 6.50
CA ARG A 215 -12.78 15.61 5.41
C ARG A 215 -12.94 14.66 4.22
N MET A 216 -13.49 13.47 4.42
CA MET A 216 -13.80 12.55 3.32
C MET A 216 -14.89 13.07 2.37
N LYS A 217 -15.68 14.06 2.78
CA LYS A 217 -16.72 14.68 1.94
C LYS A 217 -16.18 15.81 1.06
N ASP A 218 -15.02 16.34 1.44
CA ASP A 218 -14.29 17.39 0.70
C ASP A 218 -13.47 16.75 -0.43
#